data_AF-A0A9P1PTV2-F1
#
_entry.id   AF-A0A9P1PTV2-F1
#
_cell.length_a   1.000
_cell.length_b   1.000
_cell.length_c   1.000
_cell.angle_alpha   90.00
_cell.angle_beta   90.00
_cell.angle_gamma   90.00
#
_symmetry.space_group_name_H-M   'P 1'
#
loop_
_entity.id
_entity.type
_entity.pdbx_description
1 polymer ?
#
loop_
_entity_poly.entity_id
_entity_poly.type
_entity_poly.pdbx_seq_one_letter_code
_entity_poly.pdbx_strand_id
1 'polypeptide(L)'
;MNHKRMNNAFMMQASTSPFYPLFAALDVNARMHEGESGKRMWMDCVKLGIETRKQLLKLCQHIRPFVPETIDGRRWEEFDTDQMANDLRFFAFVPGERWHSFAGYAEHQYFVDPCKLMLTTPGINVQTGEYEKFGVPATILANFLRENGIVPEKCDLNSILFLLTPAEDMAKMQHLVAQIARFERLLEQDAPLAEVLPSIYQANEARYQGYSIRQLCQEMHDLYVSHNVKELQKEMFRKAHFPKAVMNPQQAHIEFVRGNIELVALDQIEGRIAAEGALPYPPGILCVVPGEVWGGSVQRYFLALEEGINLLPGFAPELQGVYIQQDTDGRKRAYGYVIKP
;
A
#
# COMPACT_ATOMS: atom_id res chain seq x y z
N MET A 1 -7.05 -25.73 -24.35
CA MET A 1 -6.25 -24.95 -25.31
C MET A 1 -4.98 -25.75 -25.62
N ASN A 2 -4.58 -25.92 -26.88
CA ASN A 2 -3.35 -26.65 -27.23
C ASN A 2 -2.15 -25.70 -27.41
N HIS A 3 -0.94 -26.26 -27.51
CA HIS A 3 0.29 -25.47 -27.66
C HIS A 3 0.21 -24.49 -28.85
N LYS A 4 -0.23 -24.95 -30.04
CA LYS A 4 -0.31 -24.09 -31.23
C LYS A 4 -1.18 -22.85 -31.00
N ARG A 5 -2.35 -23.01 -30.38
CA ARG A 5 -3.26 -21.90 -30.06
C ARG A 5 -2.70 -20.96 -28.98
N MET A 6 -2.03 -21.51 -27.96
CA MET A 6 -1.40 -20.71 -26.91
C MET A 6 -0.20 -19.94 -27.44
N ASN A 7 0.68 -20.59 -28.20
CA ASN A 7 1.88 -19.98 -28.77
C ASN A 7 1.54 -18.85 -29.75
N ASN A 8 0.44 -18.98 -30.49
CA ASN A 8 -0.05 -17.88 -31.34
C ASN A 8 -0.37 -16.63 -30.52
N ALA A 9 -1.09 -16.75 -29.39
CA ALA A 9 -1.37 -15.62 -28.51
C ALA A 9 -0.10 -15.08 -27.83
N PHE A 10 0.84 -15.94 -27.43
CA PHE A 10 2.13 -15.53 -26.87
C PHE A 10 2.93 -14.67 -27.86
N MET A 11 3.04 -15.12 -29.11
CA MET A 11 3.81 -14.42 -30.15
C MET A 11 3.17 -13.09 -30.58
N MET A 12 1.89 -12.84 -30.29
CA MET A 12 1.26 -11.53 -30.53
C MET A 12 1.79 -10.44 -29.58
N GLN A 13 2.33 -10.81 -28.42
CA GLN A 13 2.81 -9.87 -27.39
C GLN A 13 4.33 -9.99 -27.16
N ALA A 14 4.94 -11.12 -27.54
CA ALA A 14 6.37 -11.32 -27.41
C ALA A 14 7.17 -10.50 -28.43
N SER A 15 8.28 -9.91 -27.98
CA SER A 15 9.24 -9.25 -28.89
C SER A 15 9.90 -10.27 -29.82
N THR A 16 10.06 -9.90 -31.10
CA THR A 16 10.85 -10.66 -32.07
C THR A 16 12.36 -10.58 -31.82
N SER A 17 12.80 -9.72 -30.89
CA SER A 17 14.20 -9.54 -30.48
C SER A 17 14.27 -9.57 -28.95
N PRO A 18 14.18 -10.76 -28.33
CA PRO A 18 14.22 -10.89 -26.88
C PRO A 18 15.59 -10.52 -26.32
N PHE A 19 15.62 -10.09 -25.06
CA PHE A 19 16.88 -9.80 -24.35
C PHE A 19 17.42 -11.07 -23.68
N TYR A 20 18.51 -11.61 -24.22
CA TYR A 20 19.03 -12.94 -23.85
C TYR A 20 19.45 -13.05 -22.37
N PRO A 21 20.08 -12.02 -21.76
CA PRO A 21 20.36 -12.04 -20.32
C PRO A 21 19.10 -12.17 -19.44
N LEU A 22 17.94 -11.64 -19.86
CA LEU A 22 16.68 -11.83 -19.12
C LEU A 22 16.23 -13.29 -19.15
N PHE A 23 16.40 -13.97 -20.29
CA PHE A 23 16.12 -15.41 -20.39
C PHE A 23 17.06 -16.24 -19.52
N ALA A 24 18.36 -15.90 -19.50
CA ALA A 24 19.33 -16.55 -18.63
C ALA A 24 18.98 -16.35 -17.14
N ALA A 25 18.50 -15.16 -16.75
CA ALA A 25 18.04 -14.91 -15.38
C ALA A 25 16.86 -15.81 -14.98
N LEU A 26 15.89 -16.04 -15.89
CA LEU A 26 14.77 -16.95 -15.66
C LEU A 26 15.22 -18.41 -15.51
N ASP A 27 16.20 -18.86 -16.32
CA ASP A 27 16.78 -20.21 -16.22
C ASP A 27 17.54 -20.42 -14.90
N VAL A 28 18.39 -19.45 -14.52
CA VAL A 28 19.10 -19.48 -13.24
C VAL A 28 18.12 -19.44 -12.06
N ASN A 29 17.06 -18.64 -12.14
CA ASN A 29 16.03 -18.62 -11.10
C ASN A 29 15.39 -20.01 -10.89
N ALA A 30 15.09 -20.74 -11.97
CA ALA A 30 14.58 -22.10 -11.88
C ALA A 30 15.56 -23.04 -11.15
N ARG A 31 16.87 -22.91 -11.46
CA ARG A 31 17.93 -23.68 -10.79
C ARG A 31 18.12 -23.32 -9.32
N MET A 32 18.04 -22.04 -8.97
CA MET A 32 18.12 -21.59 -7.57
C MET A 32 17.02 -22.20 -6.68
N HIS A 33 15.84 -22.42 -7.25
CA HIS A 33 14.69 -22.99 -6.55
C HIS A 33 14.64 -24.53 -6.60
N GLU A 34 15.54 -25.19 -7.33
CA GLU A 34 15.54 -26.63 -7.51
C GLU A 34 15.98 -27.36 -6.22
N GLY A 35 15.24 -28.42 -5.88
CA GLY A 35 15.61 -29.35 -4.81
C GLY A 35 15.55 -28.77 -3.38
N GLU A 36 16.25 -29.46 -2.46
CA GLU A 36 16.22 -29.12 -1.03
C GLU A 36 16.98 -27.82 -0.69
N SER A 37 17.98 -27.45 -1.49
CA SER A 37 18.70 -26.19 -1.32
C SER A 37 17.79 -24.97 -1.51
N GLY A 38 16.94 -24.97 -2.55
CA GLY A 38 15.99 -23.89 -2.80
C GLY A 38 14.94 -23.77 -1.69
N LYS A 39 14.43 -24.91 -1.21
CA LYS A 39 13.50 -24.94 -0.07
C LYS A 39 14.14 -24.41 1.21
N ARG A 40 15.38 -24.83 1.51
CA ARG A 40 16.13 -24.39 2.70
C ARG A 40 16.35 -22.88 2.68
N MET A 41 16.74 -22.34 1.52
CA MET A 41 16.96 -20.93 1.31
C MET A 41 15.73 -20.08 1.70
N TRP A 42 14.53 -20.50 1.28
CA TRP A 42 13.28 -19.85 1.68
C TRP A 42 12.91 -20.09 3.14
N MET A 43 13.16 -21.28 3.67
CA MET A 43 12.92 -21.57 5.09
C MET A 43 13.77 -20.67 6.00
N ASP A 44 15.04 -20.44 5.64
CA ASP A 44 15.91 -19.52 6.36
C ASP A 44 15.41 -18.06 6.26
N CYS A 45 14.88 -17.65 5.10
CA CYS A 45 14.22 -16.35 4.92
C CYS A 45 12.97 -16.19 5.82
N VAL A 46 12.12 -17.23 5.91
CA VAL A 46 10.94 -17.23 6.80
C VAL A 46 11.36 -17.06 8.26
N LYS A 47 12.38 -17.81 8.70
CA LYS A 47 12.92 -17.69 10.08
C LYS A 47 13.50 -16.31 10.35
N LEU A 48 14.25 -15.74 9.41
CA LEU A 48 14.74 -14.35 9.51
C LEU A 48 13.58 -13.35 9.65
N GLY A 49 12.52 -13.53 8.87
CA GLY A 49 11.30 -12.73 8.97
C GLY A 49 10.60 -12.88 10.32
N ILE A 50 10.58 -14.08 10.91
CA ILE A 50 10.02 -14.31 12.25
C ILE A 50 10.85 -13.58 13.31
N GLU A 51 12.17 -13.77 13.30
CA GLU A 51 13.08 -13.11 14.26
C GLU A 51 13.01 -11.58 14.17
N THR A 52 12.90 -11.04 12.95
CA THR A 52 12.71 -9.60 12.75
C THR A 52 11.42 -9.11 13.43
N ARG A 53 10.30 -9.82 13.24
CA ARG A 53 9.03 -9.47 13.89
C ARG A 53 9.14 -9.52 15.41
N LYS A 54 9.83 -10.52 15.96
CA LYS A 54 10.11 -10.61 17.40
C LYS A 54 10.94 -9.42 17.91
N GLN A 55 11.97 -9.01 17.17
CA GLN A 55 12.77 -7.83 17.51
C GLN A 55 11.94 -6.55 17.49
N LEU A 56 11.08 -6.36 16.49
CA LEU A 56 10.14 -5.23 16.43
C LEU A 56 9.19 -5.24 17.63
N LEU A 57 8.59 -6.39 17.96
CA LEU A 57 7.69 -6.51 19.12
C LEU A 57 8.37 -6.19 20.46
N LYS A 58 9.66 -6.51 20.57
CA LYS A 58 10.48 -6.25 21.75
C LYS A 58 10.96 -4.81 21.88
N LEU A 59 11.35 -4.18 20.76
CA LEU A 59 12.06 -2.90 20.75
C LEU A 59 11.19 -1.70 20.36
N CYS A 60 10.07 -1.93 19.68
CA CYS A 60 9.17 -0.90 19.19
C CYS A 60 7.80 -1.02 19.88
N GLN A 61 7.19 0.12 20.21
CA GLN A 61 5.89 0.19 20.89
C GLN A 61 4.74 0.47 19.93
N HIS A 62 4.97 1.34 18.95
CA HIS A 62 3.94 1.92 18.09
C HIS A 62 3.85 1.20 16.74
N ILE A 63 4.98 0.91 16.11
CA ILE A 63 5.09 0.24 14.83
C ILE A 63 5.16 -1.26 15.09
N ARG A 64 4.10 -1.99 14.70
CA ARG A 64 3.93 -3.41 15.06
C ARG A 64 3.83 -4.28 13.82
N PRO A 65 4.38 -5.51 13.82
CA PRO A 65 4.16 -6.45 12.73
C PRO A 65 2.71 -6.91 12.70
N PHE A 66 2.16 -7.07 11.49
CA PHE A 66 0.79 -7.56 11.29
C PHE A 66 0.75 -9.09 11.38
N VAL A 67 0.70 -9.59 12.61
CA VAL A 67 0.59 -11.01 12.98
C VAL A 67 -0.40 -11.17 14.14
N PRO A 68 -0.90 -12.39 14.43
CA PRO A 68 -1.71 -12.63 15.61
C PRO A 68 -1.01 -12.14 16.89
N GLU A 69 -1.77 -11.54 17.80
CA GLU A 69 -1.23 -11.11 19.11
C GLU A 69 -0.85 -12.31 19.99
N THR A 70 -1.67 -13.36 19.95
CA THR A 70 -1.48 -14.57 20.74
C THR A 70 -1.82 -15.83 19.94
N ILE A 71 -1.15 -16.93 20.26
CA ILE A 71 -1.44 -18.29 19.77
C ILE A 71 -1.64 -19.17 21.00
N ASP A 72 -2.78 -19.87 21.07
CA ASP A 72 -3.12 -20.77 22.18
C ASP A 72 -2.94 -20.12 23.59
N GLY A 73 -3.24 -18.82 23.71
CA GLY A 73 -3.14 -18.05 24.96
C GLY A 73 -1.74 -17.55 25.34
N ARG A 74 -0.72 -17.77 24.51
CA ARG A 74 0.65 -17.25 24.69
C ARG A 74 0.98 -16.20 23.63
N ARG A 75 1.88 -15.26 23.92
CA ARG A 75 2.26 -14.21 22.96
C ARG A 75 2.99 -14.80 21.77
N TRP A 76 2.74 -14.28 20.57
CA TRP A 76 3.30 -14.82 19.33
C TRP A 76 4.84 -14.90 19.32
N GLU A 77 5.50 -13.91 19.89
CA GLU A 77 6.97 -13.82 19.95
C GLU A 77 7.63 -14.77 20.97
N GLU A 78 6.86 -15.42 21.84
CA GLU A 78 7.37 -16.33 22.87
C GLU A 78 7.59 -17.77 22.37
N PHE A 79 7.15 -18.08 21.15
CA PHE A 79 7.29 -19.41 20.56
C PHE A 79 8.65 -19.60 19.91
N ASP A 80 9.06 -20.86 19.74
CA ASP A 80 10.32 -21.18 19.06
C ASP A 80 10.22 -20.89 17.55
N THR A 81 11.27 -20.33 16.96
CA THR A 81 11.25 -19.89 15.56
C THR A 81 11.21 -21.05 14.57
N ASP A 82 11.90 -22.17 14.87
CA ASP A 82 11.86 -23.36 14.02
C ASP A 82 10.45 -23.99 14.03
N GLN A 83 9.80 -24.01 15.19
CA GLN A 83 8.40 -24.41 15.31
C GLN A 83 7.49 -23.53 14.46
N MET A 84 7.57 -22.20 14.65
CA MET A 84 6.71 -21.23 13.95
C MET A 84 6.85 -21.33 12.44
N ALA A 85 8.08 -21.47 11.93
CA ALA A 85 8.35 -21.57 10.50
C ALA A 85 7.73 -22.81 9.83
N ASN A 86 7.35 -23.83 10.61
CA ASN A 86 6.76 -25.08 10.12
C ASN A 86 5.28 -25.26 10.52
N ASP A 87 4.65 -24.24 11.10
CA ASP A 87 3.27 -24.32 11.59
C ASP A 87 2.43 -23.14 11.09
N LEU A 88 1.45 -23.43 10.23
CA LEU A 88 0.56 -22.44 9.62
C LEU A 88 -0.28 -21.66 10.64
N ARG A 89 -0.49 -22.19 11.85
CA ARG A 89 -1.31 -21.52 12.88
C ARG A 89 -0.77 -20.15 13.25
N PHE A 90 0.54 -19.94 13.19
CA PHE A 90 1.20 -18.66 13.46
C PHE A 90 0.93 -17.58 12.40
N PHE A 91 0.37 -17.97 11.27
CA PHE A 91 0.08 -17.10 10.13
C PHE A 91 -1.39 -17.18 9.70
N ALA A 92 -2.25 -17.92 10.39
CA ALA A 92 -3.64 -18.07 9.98
C ALA A 92 -4.47 -16.81 10.28
N PHE A 93 -5.39 -16.46 9.38
CA PHE A 93 -6.47 -15.53 9.70
C PHE A 93 -7.66 -16.32 10.26
N VAL A 94 -7.75 -16.41 11.58
CA VAL A 94 -8.83 -17.15 12.25
C VAL A 94 -10.12 -16.30 12.23
N PRO A 95 -11.24 -16.81 11.70
CA PRO A 95 -12.48 -16.04 11.64
C PRO A 95 -12.93 -15.49 12.99
N GLY A 96 -13.27 -14.21 13.03
CA GLY A 96 -13.75 -13.53 14.23
C GLY A 96 -12.66 -12.96 15.13
N GLU A 97 -11.38 -13.25 14.87
CA GLU A 97 -10.29 -12.56 15.54
C GLU A 97 -10.21 -11.08 15.11
N ARG A 98 -9.93 -10.21 16.08
CA ARG A 98 -10.01 -8.75 15.88
C ARG A 98 -8.75 -8.13 15.31
N TRP A 99 -7.58 -8.72 15.58
CA TRP A 99 -6.28 -8.16 15.19
C TRP A 99 -6.18 -7.87 13.67
N HIS A 100 -6.85 -8.66 12.84
CA HIS A 100 -6.86 -8.48 11.39
C HIS A 100 -8.10 -7.76 10.83
N SER A 101 -9.18 -7.60 11.62
CA SER A 101 -10.39 -6.85 11.27
C SER A 101 -11.08 -7.22 9.93
N PHE A 102 -10.77 -8.40 9.38
CA PHE A 102 -11.39 -8.88 8.13
C PHE A 102 -12.70 -9.60 8.43
N ALA A 103 -13.81 -9.02 7.96
CA ALA A 103 -15.12 -9.65 8.01
C ALA A 103 -15.34 -10.59 6.80
N GLY A 104 -15.94 -11.76 7.05
CA GLY A 104 -16.34 -12.70 6.01
C GLY A 104 -15.28 -13.73 5.60
N TYR A 105 -14.22 -13.89 6.40
CA TYR A 105 -13.26 -14.97 6.21
C TYR A 105 -13.79 -16.28 6.80
N ALA A 106 -13.45 -17.39 6.16
CA ALA A 106 -13.71 -18.75 6.63
C ALA A 106 -12.44 -19.40 7.21
N GLU A 107 -12.63 -20.46 8.01
CA GLU A 107 -11.52 -21.21 8.58
C GLU A 107 -10.61 -21.79 7.48
N HIS A 108 -9.29 -21.74 7.71
CA HIS A 108 -8.27 -22.25 6.79
C HIS A 108 -8.31 -21.67 5.36
N GLN A 109 -8.97 -20.52 5.17
CA GLN A 109 -9.11 -19.89 3.86
C GLN A 109 -7.92 -18.98 3.52
N TYR A 110 -7.42 -18.24 4.50
CA TYR A 110 -6.39 -17.22 4.30
C TYR A 110 -5.29 -17.31 5.35
N PHE A 111 -4.08 -16.94 4.92
CA PHE A 111 -2.89 -16.90 5.75
C PHE A 111 -2.09 -15.63 5.45
N VAL A 112 -1.41 -15.09 6.47
CA VAL A 112 -0.38 -14.07 6.35
C VAL A 112 0.78 -14.67 5.57
N ASP A 113 1.23 -13.95 4.54
CA ASP A 113 2.46 -14.32 3.83
C ASP A 113 3.68 -14.00 4.73
N PRO A 114 4.44 -15.01 5.19
CA PRO A 114 5.57 -14.77 6.09
C PRO A 114 6.69 -13.95 5.44
N CYS A 115 6.78 -13.95 4.11
CA CYS A 115 7.77 -13.20 3.33
C CYS A 115 7.32 -11.77 3.00
N LYS A 116 6.11 -11.36 3.44
CA LYS A 116 5.68 -9.96 3.46
C LYS A 116 5.80 -9.42 4.89
N LEU A 117 6.88 -8.68 5.16
CA LEU A 117 7.03 -7.99 6.42
C LEU A 117 6.18 -6.72 6.40
N MET A 118 4.90 -6.90 6.70
CA MET A 118 3.93 -5.82 6.82
C MET A 118 3.89 -5.33 8.27
N LEU A 119 4.03 -4.02 8.43
CA LEU A 119 3.94 -3.34 9.72
C LEU A 119 2.75 -2.38 9.69
N THR A 120 2.09 -2.23 10.83
CA THR A 120 1.05 -1.21 11.06
C THR A 120 1.61 -0.03 11.82
N THR A 121 1.07 1.15 11.54
CA THR A 121 1.35 2.39 12.28
C THR A 121 0.11 2.84 13.05
N PRO A 122 0.24 3.60 14.16
CA PRO A 122 -0.89 4.08 14.94
C PRO A 122 -1.92 4.88 14.12
N GLY A 123 -3.17 4.93 14.58
CA GLY A 123 -4.23 5.73 13.98
C GLY A 123 -5.53 4.97 13.72
N ILE A 124 -5.50 3.65 13.69
CA ILE A 124 -6.70 2.81 13.60
C ILE A 124 -6.66 1.79 14.73
N ASN A 125 -7.71 1.77 15.55
CA ASN A 125 -7.84 0.83 16.63
C ASN A 125 -8.30 -0.52 16.09
N VAL A 126 -7.43 -1.52 16.10
CA VAL A 126 -7.73 -2.87 15.56
C VAL A 126 -8.90 -3.57 16.25
N GLN A 127 -9.23 -3.21 17.49
CA GLN A 127 -10.27 -3.89 18.26
C GLN A 127 -11.68 -3.37 17.95
N THR A 128 -11.79 -2.10 17.57
CA THR A 128 -13.05 -1.41 17.27
C THR A 128 -13.20 -1.12 15.78
N GLY A 129 -12.10 -1.08 15.03
CA GLY A 129 -12.03 -0.62 13.66
C GLY A 129 -12.09 0.90 13.52
N GLU A 130 -12.22 1.66 14.60
CA GLU A 130 -12.37 3.12 14.58
C GLU A 130 -11.04 3.86 14.52
N TYR A 131 -11.08 5.11 14.06
CA TYR A 131 -9.92 5.98 14.12
C TYR A 131 -9.57 6.31 15.58
N GLU A 132 -8.27 6.31 15.87
CA GLU A 132 -7.74 6.77 17.14
C GLU A 132 -7.64 8.30 17.15
N LYS A 133 -7.46 8.89 18.35
CA LYS A 133 -7.31 10.36 18.48
C LYS A 133 -6.03 10.89 17.81
N PHE A 134 -4.97 10.09 17.85
CA PHE A 134 -3.68 10.39 17.25
C PHE A 134 -3.32 9.27 16.29
N GLY A 135 -2.72 9.62 15.15
CA GLY A 135 -2.25 8.65 14.18
C GLY A 135 -0.90 9.03 13.62
N VAL A 136 -0.21 8.03 13.07
CA VAL A 136 1.07 8.19 12.39
C VAL A 136 0.91 7.66 10.98
N PRO A 137 0.63 8.53 9.99
CA PRO A 137 0.55 8.12 8.61
C PRO A 137 1.84 7.44 8.13
N ALA A 138 1.72 6.29 7.49
CA ALA A 138 2.87 5.45 7.11
C ALA A 138 3.79 6.13 6.10
N THR A 139 3.30 7.10 5.32
CA THR A 139 4.12 7.91 4.41
C THR A 139 5.18 8.74 5.15
N ILE A 140 4.92 9.16 6.39
CA ILE A 140 5.90 9.91 7.20
C ILE A 140 7.06 8.97 7.58
N LEU A 141 6.74 7.76 8.05
CA LEU A 141 7.74 6.74 8.33
C LEU A 141 8.50 6.31 7.06
N ALA A 142 7.81 6.17 5.93
CA ALA A 142 8.43 5.80 4.66
C ALA A 142 9.45 6.85 4.21
N ASN A 143 9.14 8.14 4.30
CA ASN A 143 10.08 9.20 3.97
C ASN A 143 11.26 9.25 4.95
N PHE A 144 11.02 9.08 6.25
CA PHE A 144 12.09 8.98 7.24
C PHE A 144 13.06 7.84 6.89
N LEU A 145 12.54 6.66 6.57
CA LEU A 145 13.36 5.50 6.20
C LEU A 145 14.15 5.74 4.91
N ARG A 146 13.55 6.35 3.88
CA ARG A 146 14.24 6.66 2.62
C ARG A 146 15.40 7.63 2.84
N GLU A 147 15.21 8.67 3.64
CA GLU A 147 16.27 9.61 4.00
C GLU A 147 17.41 8.95 4.80
N ASN A 148 17.13 7.80 5.42
CA ASN A 148 18.10 6.97 6.15
C ASN A 148 18.51 5.71 5.37
N GLY A 149 18.37 5.70 4.04
CA GLY A 149 18.92 4.66 3.16
C GLY A 149 18.12 3.36 3.10
N ILE A 150 16.90 3.34 3.62
CA ILE A 150 16.01 2.18 3.62
C ILE A 150 14.81 2.47 2.72
N VAL A 151 14.64 1.68 1.66
CA VAL A 151 13.52 1.83 0.72
C VAL A 151 12.45 0.78 1.06
N PRO A 152 11.28 1.18 1.59
CA PRO A 152 10.13 0.28 1.70
C PRO A 152 9.57 -0.01 0.29
N GLU A 153 8.93 -1.17 0.13
CA GLU A 153 8.24 -1.54 -1.11
C GLU A 153 7.07 -0.59 -1.36
N LYS A 154 6.21 -0.44 -0.34
CA LYS A 154 5.08 0.47 -0.36
C LYS A 154 4.71 0.91 1.04
N CYS A 155 3.98 2.02 1.11
CA CYS A 155 3.24 2.44 2.29
C CYS A 155 1.82 2.80 1.86
N ASP A 156 0.84 2.30 2.59
CA ASP A 156 -0.56 2.71 2.46
C ASP A 156 -0.82 3.84 3.49
N LEU A 157 -2.04 3.96 4.04
CA LEU A 157 -2.35 5.02 5.01
C LEU A 157 -1.70 4.75 6.39
N ASN A 158 -1.96 3.57 6.96
CA ASN A 158 -1.48 3.17 8.30
C ASN A 158 -0.70 1.84 8.27
N SER A 159 -0.11 1.51 7.12
CA SER A 159 0.72 0.31 6.96
C SER A 159 1.90 0.56 6.03
N ILE A 160 3.01 -0.12 6.31
CA ILE A 160 4.24 -0.10 5.50
C ILE A 160 4.71 -1.53 5.25
N LEU A 161 5.23 -1.79 4.06
CA LEU A 161 5.58 -3.14 3.61
C LEU A 161 7.05 -3.23 3.18
N PHE A 162 7.70 -4.31 3.60
CA PHE A 162 9.00 -4.75 3.09
C PHE A 162 8.88 -6.17 2.52
N LEU A 163 9.47 -6.41 1.36
CA LEU A 163 9.51 -7.73 0.73
C LEU A 163 10.73 -8.49 1.22
N LEU A 164 10.51 -9.69 1.76
CA LEU A 164 11.58 -10.58 2.17
C LEU A 164 11.85 -11.59 1.06
N THR A 165 13.12 -11.74 0.73
CA THR A 165 13.63 -12.79 -0.12
C THR A 165 14.88 -13.38 0.54
N PRO A 166 15.45 -14.48 0.02
CA PRO A 166 16.74 -14.95 0.49
C PRO A 166 17.93 -14.00 0.31
N ALA A 167 17.74 -12.83 -0.31
CA ALA A 167 18.75 -11.78 -0.35
C ALA A 167 18.89 -11.02 1.00
N GLU A 168 17.95 -11.22 1.92
CA GLU A 168 17.95 -10.56 3.22
C GLU A 168 18.88 -11.27 4.23
N ASP A 169 19.50 -10.50 5.12
CA ASP A 169 20.31 -11.02 6.22
C ASP A 169 19.98 -10.33 7.55
N MET A 170 20.49 -10.90 8.65
CA MET A 170 20.20 -10.39 10.00
C MET A 170 20.72 -8.96 10.22
N ALA A 171 21.85 -8.57 9.62
CA ALA A 171 22.41 -7.24 9.81
C ALA A 171 21.52 -6.17 9.15
N LYS A 172 21.04 -6.44 7.93
CA LYS A 172 20.09 -5.57 7.22
C LYS A 172 18.77 -5.45 7.98
N MET A 173 18.24 -6.57 8.50
CA MET A 173 17.00 -6.54 9.29
C MET A 173 17.17 -5.80 10.62
N GLN A 174 18.30 -5.99 11.32
CA GLN A 174 18.60 -5.25 12.55
C GLN A 174 18.75 -3.75 12.31
N HIS A 175 19.32 -3.35 11.17
CA HIS A 175 19.39 -1.95 10.78
C HIS A 175 18.00 -1.34 10.58
N LEU A 176 17.09 -2.06 9.91
CA LEU A 176 15.69 -1.66 9.77
C LEU A 176 15.01 -1.46 11.14
N VAL A 177 15.13 -2.45 12.04
CA VAL A 177 14.55 -2.37 13.39
C VAL A 177 15.11 -1.17 14.16
N ALA A 178 16.42 -0.93 14.06
CA ALA A 178 17.06 0.21 14.73
C ALA A 178 16.57 1.57 14.22
N GLN A 179 16.33 1.71 12.91
CA GLN A 179 15.78 2.96 12.35
C GLN A 179 14.32 3.16 12.76
N ILE A 180 13.49 2.10 12.80
CA ILE A 180 12.11 2.20 13.27
C ILE A 180 12.07 2.60 14.76
N ALA A 181 12.90 1.98 15.61
CA ALA A 181 12.99 2.36 17.02
C ALA A 181 13.50 3.81 17.20
N ARG A 182 14.41 4.28 16.33
CA ARG A 182 14.83 5.70 16.32
C ARG A 182 13.68 6.63 15.94
N PHE A 183 12.89 6.28 14.92
CA PHE A 183 11.72 7.05 14.52
C PHE A 183 10.72 7.19 15.67
N GLU A 184 10.44 6.10 16.40
CA GLU A 184 9.55 6.15 17.57
C GLU A 184 10.06 7.10 18.66
N ARG A 185 11.36 7.07 18.97
CA ARG A 185 11.93 8.02 19.95
C ARG A 185 11.75 9.48 19.53
N LEU A 186 11.96 9.78 18.24
CA LEU A 186 11.75 11.14 17.70
C LEU A 186 10.27 11.54 17.78
N LEU A 187 9.36 10.60 17.55
CA LEU A 187 7.92 10.80 17.67
C LEU A 187 7.48 11.04 19.13
N GLU A 188 8.05 10.30 20.09
CA GLU A 188 7.80 10.45 21.52
C GLU A 188 8.32 11.78 22.07
N GLN A 189 9.48 12.23 21.56
CA GLN A 189 10.09 13.51 21.93
C GLN A 189 9.47 14.71 21.22
N ASP A 190 8.54 14.47 20.30
CA ASP A 190 7.96 15.46 19.39
C ASP A 190 9.04 16.32 18.69
N ALA A 191 10.03 15.64 18.10
CA ALA A 191 11.18 16.29 17.49
C ALA A 191 10.77 17.26 16.35
N PRO A 192 11.56 18.32 16.12
CA PRO A 192 11.33 19.24 15.00
C PRO A 192 11.30 18.53 13.66
N LEU A 193 10.38 18.90 12.77
CA LEU A 193 10.24 18.24 11.46
C LEU A 193 11.51 18.37 10.61
N ALA A 194 12.25 19.48 10.74
CA ALA A 194 13.53 19.68 10.07
C ALA A 194 14.61 18.66 10.46
N GLU A 195 14.50 18.05 11.65
CA GLU A 195 15.38 16.96 12.09
C GLU A 195 14.91 15.60 11.56
N VAL A 196 13.59 15.37 11.56
CA VAL A 196 13.02 14.07 11.19
C VAL A 196 12.98 13.88 9.67
N LEU A 197 12.58 14.90 8.91
CA LEU A 197 12.41 14.89 7.45
C LEU A 197 13.08 16.12 6.81
N PRO A 198 14.41 16.30 6.92
CA PRO A 198 15.11 17.47 6.40
C PRO A 198 14.86 17.75 4.92
N SER A 199 14.76 16.72 4.07
CA SER A 199 14.58 16.95 2.62
C SER A 199 13.21 17.53 2.30
N ILE A 200 12.15 16.97 2.93
CA ILE A 200 10.78 17.48 2.78
C ILE A 200 10.65 18.88 3.39
N TYR A 201 11.25 19.10 4.56
CA TYR A 201 11.26 20.40 5.21
C TYR A 201 11.90 21.47 4.33
N GLN A 202 13.11 21.23 3.80
CA GLN A 202 13.83 22.19 2.95
C GLN A 202 13.07 22.52 1.67
N ALA A 203 12.45 21.52 1.02
CA ALA A 203 11.67 21.73 -0.19
C ALA A 203 10.38 22.53 0.05
N ASN A 204 9.88 22.57 1.30
CA ASN A 204 8.58 23.14 1.65
C ASN A 204 8.67 24.01 2.92
N GLU A 205 9.78 24.72 3.11
CA GLU A 205 10.12 25.37 4.39
C GLU A 205 9.06 26.37 4.82
N ALA A 206 8.55 27.19 3.89
CA ALA A 206 7.49 28.15 4.19
C ALA A 206 6.20 27.50 4.70
N ARG A 207 5.91 26.26 4.26
CA ARG A 207 4.71 25.51 4.68
C ARG A 207 4.88 24.84 6.03
N TYR A 208 6.09 24.37 6.33
CA TYR A 208 6.37 23.55 7.51
C TYR A 208 7.23 24.26 8.56
N GLN A 209 7.40 25.58 8.46
CA GLN A 209 8.18 26.37 9.40
C GLN A 209 7.70 26.15 10.84
N GLY A 210 8.61 25.70 11.70
CA GLY A 210 8.34 25.46 13.12
C GLY A 210 7.50 24.21 13.41
N TYR A 211 7.18 23.38 12.42
CA TYR A 211 6.45 22.12 12.64
C TYR A 211 7.26 21.12 13.47
N SER A 212 6.56 20.38 14.32
CA SER A 212 7.04 19.14 14.92
C SER A 212 6.50 17.92 14.17
N ILE A 213 7.11 16.76 14.41
CA ILE A 213 6.67 15.50 13.80
C ILE A 213 5.24 15.12 14.21
N ARG A 214 4.84 15.32 15.48
CA ARG A 214 3.48 14.99 15.92
C ARG A 214 2.45 15.95 15.35
N GLN A 215 2.80 17.21 15.15
CA GLN A 215 1.92 18.17 14.49
C GLN A 215 1.60 17.73 13.06
N LEU A 216 2.61 17.35 12.27
CA LEU A 216 2.40 16.84 10.91
C LEU A 216 1.61 15.53 10.91
N CYS A 217 1.95 14.59 11.80
CA CYS A 217 1.24 13.33 11.97
C CYS A 217 -0.25 13.56 12.26
N GLN A 218 -0.56 14.44 13.20
CA GLN A 218 -1.94 14.74 13.59
C GLN A 218 -2.69 15.45 12.46
N GLU A 219 -2.08 16.44 11.79
CA GLU A 219 -2.73 17.15 10.68
C GLU A 219 -3.12 16.20 9.53
N MET A 220 -2.22 15.32 9.13
CA MET A 220 -2.49 14.34 8.07
C MET A 220 -3.48 13.25 8.53
N HIS A 221 -3.42 12.84 9.80
CA HIS A 221 -4.40 11.93 10.39
C HIS A 221 -5.81 12.54 10.40
N ASP A 222 -5.94 13.79 10.85
CA ASP A 222 -7.22 14.50 10.92
C ASP A 222 -7.85 14.68 9.54
N LEU A 223 -7.03 14.90 8.50
CA LEU A 223 -7.51 14.91 7.11
C LEU A 223 -8.17 13.58 6.73
N TYR A 224 -7.52 12.44 7.00
CA TYR A 224 -8.08 11.13 6.70
C TYR A 224 -9.34 10.81 7.53
N VAL A 225 -9.37 11.26 8.79
CA VAL A 225 -10.54 11.14 9.67
C VAL A 225 -11.71 11.96 9.13
N SER A 226 -11.47 13.21 8.72
CA SER A 226 -12.51 14.14 8.24
C SER A 226 -13.28 13.62 7.03
N HIS A 227 -12.58 12.88 6.14
CA HIS A 227 -13.15 12.24 4.96
C HIS A 227 -13.58 10.79 5.17
N ASN A 228 -13.35 10.24 6.37
CA ASN A 228 -13.54 8.82 6.70
C ASN A 228 -12.96 7.89 5.61
N VAL A 229 -11.70 8.14 5.25
CA VAL A 229 -11.01 7.54 4.10
C VAL A 229 -11.02 6.00 4.16
N LYS A 230 -10.93 5.43 5.37
CA LYS A 230 -11.02 3.98 5.63
C LYS A 230 -12.36 3.39 5.16
N GLU A 231 -13.47 4.06 5.45
CA GLU A 231 -14.79 3.57 5.01
C GLU A 231 -14.95 3.74 3.50
N LEU A 232 -14.45 4.84 2.92
CA LEU A 232 -14.43 5.00 1.45
C LEU A 232 -13.66 3.86 0.78
N GLN A 233 -12.47 3.51 1.29
CA GLN A 233 -11.71 2.36 0.79
C GLN A 233 -12.50 1.06 0.86
N LYS A 234 -13.19 0.81 1.97
CA LYS A 234 -14.03 -0.37 2.11
C LYS A 234 -15.19 -0.35 1.12
N GLU A 235 -15.93 0.75 1.02
CA GLU A 235 -17.07 0.92 0.13
C GLU A 235 -16.67 0.66 -1.33
N MET A 236 -15.56 1.22 -1.81
CA MET A 236 -15.07 1.03 -3.19
C MET A 236 -14.95 -0.46 -3.61
N PHE A 237 -14.72 -1.37 -2.66
CA PHE A 237 -14.58 -2.81 -2.92
C PHE A 237 -15.75 -3.66 -2.42
N ARG A 238 -16.90 -3.03 -2.10
CA ARG A 238 -18.14 -3.73 -1.79
C ARG A 238 -19.07 -3.70 -2.99
N LYS A 239 -19.60 -4.87 -3.35
CA LYS A 239 -20.57 -5.04 -4.45
C LYS A 239 -21.73 -4.02 -4.42
N ALA A 240 -22.18 -3.64 -3.22
CA ALA A 240 -23.27 -2.68 -3.04
C ALA A 240 -22.93 -1.25 -3.51
N HIS A 241 -21.65 -0.90 -3.60
CA HIS A 241 -21.16 0.44 -3.95
C HIS A 241 -20.29 0.44 -5.21
N PHE A 242 -20.25 -0.66 -5.97
CA PHE A 242 -19.51 -0.67 -7.22
C PHE A 242 -20.07 0.38 -8.20
N PRO A 243 -19.19 1.08 -8.93
CA PRO A 243 -19.61 1.90 -10.06
C PRO A 243 -20.50 1.12 -11.03
N LYS A 244 -21.48 1.81 -11.62
CA LYS A 244 -22.38 1.18 -12.58
C LYS A 244 -21.66 1.01 -13.92
N ALA A 245 -21.43 -0.23 -14.35
CA ALA A 245 -20.98 -0.52 -15.70
C ALA A 245 -22.11 -0.28 -16.71
N VAL A 246 -21.92 0.71 -17.60
CA VAL A 246 -22.91 1.06 -18.66
C VAL A 246 -22.35 0.85 -20.06
N MET A 247 -21.03 0.68 -20.18
CA MET A 247 -20.32 0.41 -21.42
C MET A 247 -19.28 -0.69 -21.18
N ASN A 248 -19.07 -1.57 -22.17
CA ASN A 248 -18.00 -2.56 -22.11
C ASN A 248 -16.63 -1.83 -22.14
N PRO A 249 -15.64 -2.21 -21.32
CA PRO A 249 -14.30 -1.62 -21.34
C PRO A 249 -13.65 -1.56 -22.74
N GLN A 250 -13.87 -2.56 -23.60
CA GLN A 250 -13.36 -2.53 -24.98
C GLN A 250 -14.02 -1.41 -25.81
N GLN A 251 -15.32 -1.19 -25.64
CA GLN A 251 -16.03 -0.10 -26.31
C GLN A 251 -15.55 1.26 -25.79
N ALA A 252 -15.39 1.41 -24.48
CA ALA A 252 -14.83 2.62 -23.88
C ALA A 252 -13.43 2.92 -24.44
N HIS A 253 -12.59 1.90 -24.58
CA HIS A 253 -11.27 2.05 -25.21
C HIS A 253 -11.35 2.45 -26.69
N ILE A 254 -12.30 1.91 -27.47
CA ILE A 254 -12.50 2.31 -28.87
C ILE A 254 -12.91 3.79 -28.95
N GLU A 255 -13.82 4.25 -28.08
CA GLU A 255 -14.24 5.66 -28.03
C GLU A 255 -13.09 6.58 -27.58
N PHE A 256 -12.26 6.13 -26.64
CA PHE A 256 -11.02 6.81 -26.26
C PHE A 256 -10.08 6.99 -27.46
N VAL A 257 -9.80 5.92 -28.21
CA VAL A 257 -8.94 5.96 -29.42
C VAL A 257 -9.53 6.85 -30.51
N ARG A 258 -10.86 6.93 -30.62
CA ARG A 258 -11.56 7.83 -31.56
C ARG A 258 -11.48 9.31 -31.17
N GLY A 259 -11.04 9.64 -29.96
CA GLY A 259 -11.06 10.99 -29.43
C GLY A 259 -12.46 11.46 -29.02
N ASN A 260 -13.40 10.54 -28.82
CA ASN A 260 -14.76 10.83 -28.33
C ASN A 260 -14.79 10.99 -26.82
N ILE A 261 -13.82 11.76 -26.31
CA ILE A 261 -13.55 11.96 -24.89
C ILE A 261 -13.39 13.44 -24.58
N GLU A 262 -13.69 13.79 -23.34
CA GLU A 262 -13.35 15.10 -22.79
C GLU A 262 -12.76 14.94 -21.38
N LEU A 263 -11.98 15.92 -20.98
CA LEU A 263 -11.32 15.95 -19.67
C LEU A 263 -12.20 16.75 -18.71
N VAL A 264 -12.59 16.14 -17.59
CA VAL A 264 -13.54 16.75 -16.62
C VAL A 264 -12.93 16.73 -15.22
N ALA A 265 -13.09 17.83 -14.48
CA ALA A 265 -12.64 17.95 -13.10
C ALA A 265 -13.42 16.96 -12.20
N LEU A 266 -12.74 16.33 -11.25
CA LEU A 266 -13.34 15.28 -10.42
C LEU A 266 -14.47 15.79 -9.51
N ASP A 267 -14.57 17.09 -9.23
CA ASP A 267 -15.70 17.68 -8.51
C ASP A 267 -16.97 17.81 -9.37
N GLN A 268 -16.84 17.68 -10.70
CA GLN A 268 -17.93 17.77 -11.68
C GLN A 268 -18.10 16.47 -12.49
N ILE A 269 -17.35 15.42 -12.17
CA ILE A 269 -17.29 14.18 -12.97
C ILE A 269 -18.42 13.19 -12.67
N GLU A 270 -19.20 13.43 -11.61
CA GLU A 270 -20.27 12.51 -11.22
C GLU A 270 -21.26 12.26 -12.36
N GLY A 271 -21.65 11.00 -12.57
CA GLY A 271 -22.57 10.60 -13.63
C GLY A 271 -21.95 10.46 -15.01
N ARG A 272 -20.66 10.80 -15.17
CA ARG A 272 -19.92 10.66 -16.43
C ARG A 272 -19.34 9.25 -16.60
N ILE A 273 -19.27 8.76 -17.84
CA ILE A 273 -18.71 7.44 -18.15
C ILE A 273 -17.19 7.56 -18.24
N ALA A 274 -16.45 6.84 -17.41
CA ALA A 274 -15.00 6.83 -17.43
C ALA A 274 -14.47 6.29 -18.76
N ALA A 275 -13.56 7.04 -19.39
CA ALA A 275 -12.87 6.60 -20.60
C ALA A 275 -11.59 5.80 -20.28
N GLU A 276 -11.04 6.02 -19.08
CA GLU A 276 -9.84 5.37 -18.56
C GLU A 276 -10.13 4.74 -17.19
N GLY A 277 -9.22 3.87 -16.75
CA GLY A 277 -9.29 3.26 -15.44
C GLY A 277 -8.65 4.15 -14.39
N ALA A 278 -9.36 4.44 -13.30
CA ALA A 278 -8.85 5.27 -12.21
C ALA A 278 -8.23 4.39 -11.11
N LEU A 279 -6.95 4.62 -10.82
CA LEU A 279 -6.16 3.79 -9.90
C LEU A 279 -5.44 4.69 -8.88
N PRO A 280 -5.91 4.75 -7.63
CA PRO A 280 -5.23 5.46 -6.57
C PRO A 280 -4.31 4.53 -5.75
N TYR A 281 -3.25 5.09 -5.16
CA TYR A 281 -2.41 4.41 -4.17
C TYR A 281 -2.56 5.04 -2.79
N PRO A 282 -3.00 4.27 -1.77
CA PRO A 282 -3.58 2.92 -1.84
C PRO A 282 -4.97 2.86 -2.51
N PRO A 283 -5.48 1.67 -2.90
CA PRO A 283 -4.86 0.35 -2.77
C PRO A 283 -3.98 -0.10 -3.94
N GLY A 284 -3.87 0.68 -5.02
CA GLY A 284 -3.09 0.32 -6.20
C GLY A 284 -3.81 -0.61 -7.18
N ILE A 285 -5.14 -0.58 -7.18
CA ILE A 285 -6.00 -1.31 -8.13
C ILE A 285 -7.10 -0.37 -8.65
N LEU A 286 -7.69 -0.72 -9.79
CA LEU A 286 -8.76 0.08 -10.40
C LEU A 286 -9.95 0.22 -9.46
N CYS A 287 -10.32 1.47 -9.16
CA CYS A 287 -11.53 1.85 -8.43
C CYS A 287 -12.66 2.27 -9.37
N VAL A 288 -12.33 2.69 -10.60
CA VAL A 288 -13.25 2.82 -11.73
C VAL A 288 -12.62 2.13 -12.93
N VAL A 289 -13.37 1.28 -13.62
CA VAL A 289 -12.96 0.61 -14.86
C VAL A 289 -13.51 1.41 -16.06
N PRO A 290 -12.80 1.49 -17.21
CA PRO A 290 -13.35 2.13 -18.41
C PRO A 290 -14.76 1.61 -18.75
N GLY A 291 -15.69 2.51 -18.99
CA GLY A 291 -17.10 2.21 -19.26
C GLY A 291 -18.01 2.16 -18.02
N GLU A 292 -17.45 2.30 -16.81
CA GLU A 292 -18.20 2.55 -15.59
C GLU A 292 -18.50 4.04 -15.38
N VAL A 293 -19.56 4.33 -14.61
CA VAL A 293 -19.98 5.70 -14.29
C VAL A 293 -19.28 6.18 -13.02
N TRP A 294 -18.63 7.34 -13.09
CA TRP A 294 -18.03 8.02 -11.95
C TRP A 294 -19.07 8.45 -10.91
N GLY A 295 -18.70 8.37 -9.64
CA GLY A 295 -19.51 8.87 -8.51
C GLY A 295 -19.19 8.18 -7.19
N GLY A 296 -20.05 8.38 -6.20
CA GLY A 296 -20.12 7.59 -4.98
C GLY A 296 -18.84 7.61 -4.13
N SER A 297 -18.45 6.45 -3.58
CA SER A 297 -17.26 6.31 -2.73
C SER A 297 -15.96 6.59 -3.49
N VAL A 298 -15.90 6.21 -4.77
CA VAL A 298 -14.69 6.37 -5.57
C VAL A 298 -14.37 7.85 -5.81
N GLN A 299 -15.35 8.63 -6.28
CA GLN A 299 -15.14 10.07 -6.49
C GLN A 299 -14.76 10.78 -5.17
N ARG A 300 -15.49 10.50 -4.07
CA ARG A 300 -15.20 11.07 -2.75
C ARG A 300 -13.79 10.73 -2.27
N TYR A 301 -13.32 9.51 -2.53
CA TYR A 301 -11.96 9.10 -2.18
C TYR A 301 -10.91 9.90 -2.96
N PHE A 302 -11.06 10.04 -4.27
CA PHE A 302 -10.13 10.84 -5.06
C PHE A 302 -10.14 12.33 -4.68
N LEU A 303 -11.30 12.90 -4.33
CA LEU A 303 -11.39 14.28 -3.84
C LEU A 303 -10.67 14.47 -2.49
N ALA A 304 -10.76 13.49 -1.58
CA ALA A 304 -10.00 13.51 -0.33
C ALA A 304 -8.47 13.45 -0.58
N LEU A 305 -8.03 12.67 -1.57
CA LEU A 305 -6.62 12.61 -1.99
C LEU A 305 -6.16 13.93 -2.65
N GLU A 306 -7.01 14.56 -3.47
CA GLU A 306 -6.73 15.88 -4.05
C GLU A 306 -6.53 16.94 -2.95
N GLU A 307 -7.36 16.93 -1.91
CA GLU A 307 -7.20 17.84 -0.79
C GLU A 307 -5.85 17.63 -0.08
N GLY A 308 -5.44 16.37 0.13
CA GLY A 308 -4.11 16.04 0.64
C GLY A 308 -2.97 16.59 -0.21
N ILE A 309 -3.08 16.52 -1.54
CA ILE A 309 -2.08 17.08 -2.47
C ILE A 309 -1.89 18.59 -2.28
N ASN A 310 -2.98 19.31 -1.96
CA ASN A 310 -2.94 20.75 -1.77
C ASN A 310 -2.46 21.14 -0.37
N LEU A 311 -2.86 20.41 0.67
CA LEU A 311 -2.57 20.76 2.07
C LEU A 311 -1.19 20.27 2.55
N LEU A 312 -0.70 19.16 1.99
CA LEU A 312 0.45 18.42 2.49
C LEU A 312 1.53 18.22 1.40
N PRO A 313 2.15 19.31 0.90
CA PRO A 313 3.15 19.21 -0.15
C PRO A 313 4.36 18.36 0.30
N GLY A 314 4.78 17.42 -0.55
CA GLY A 314 5.78 16.41 -0.20
C GLY A 314 5.19 15.04 0.18
N PHE A 315 3.87 14.95 0.36
CA PHE A 315 3.16 13.71 0.70
C PHE A 315 2.04 13.36 -0.29
N ALA A 316 2.12 13.85 -1.52
CA ALA A 316 1.15 13.54 -2.57
C ALA A 316 1.09 12.02 -2.84
N PRO A 317 -0.11 11.41 -2.84
CA PRO A 317 -0.28 10.01 -3.24
C PRO A 317 -0.02 9.84 -4.73
N GLU A 318 0.33 8.62 -5.13
CA GLU A 318 0.39 8.26 -6.54
C GLU A 318 -1.03 7.99 -7.07
N LEU A 319 -1.36 8.62 -8.20
CA LEU A 319 -2.65 8.49 -8.87
C LEU A 319 -2.42 8.23 -10.36
N GLN A 320 -3.08 7.20 -10.90
CA GLN A 320 -3.04 6.86 -12.33
C GLN A 320 -4.45 6.90 -12.92
N GLY A 321 -4.55 7.25 -14.21
CA GLY A 321 -5.82 7.45 -14.90
C GLY A 321 -6.58 8.72 -14.49
N VAL A 322 -5.94 9.58 -13.69
CA VAL A 322 -6.38 10.94 -13.39
C VAL A 322 -5.18 11.88 -13.53
N TYR A 323 -5.47 13.13 -13.85
CA TYR A 323 -4.48 14.12 -14.25
C TYR A 323 -4.56 15.31 -13.29
N ILE A 324 -3.48 15.55 -12.55
CA ILE A 324 -3.39 16.71 -11.66
C ILE A 324 -2.95 17.92 -12.47
N GLN A 325 -3.78 18.97 -12.49
CA GLN A 325 -3.48 20.25 -13.13
C GLN A 325 -3.53 21.38 -12.11
N GLN A 326 -2.69 22.38 -12.27
CA GLN A 326 -2.80 23.60 -11.49
C GLN A 326 -3.75 24.56 -12.21
N ASP A 327 -4.86 24.87 -11.57
CA ASP A 327 -5.86 25.79 -12.09
C ASP A 327 -5.44 27.25 -11.91
N THR A 328 -6.18 28.16 -12.56
CA THR A 328 -5.93 29.61 -12.47
C THR A 328 -6.07 30.18 -11.05
N ASP A 329 -6.78 29.49 -10.16
CA ASP A 329 -6.92 29.83 -8.74
C ASP A 329 -5.71 29.36 -7.90
N GLY A 330 -4.74 28.70 -8.51
CA GLY A 330 -3.54 28.16 -7.87
C GLY A 330 -3.72 26.78 -7.25
N ARG A 331 -4.95 26.23 -7.20
CA ARG A 331 -5.24 24.91 -6.65
C ARG A 331 -4.83 23.81 -7.63
N LYS A 332 -4.29 22.72 -7.11
CA LYS A 332 -4.06 21.49 -7.88
C LYS A 332 -5.36 20.68 -7.89
N ARG A 333 -6.02 20.58 -9.04
CA ARG A 333 -7.25 19.79 -9.22
C ARG A 333 -6.98 18.51 -9.98
N ALA A 334 -7.72 17.46 -9.62
CA ALA A 334 -7.72 16.20 -10.34
C ALA A 334 -8.76 16.21 -11.46
N TYR A 335 -8.37 15.68 -12.62
CA TYR A 335 -9.22 15.55 -13.80
C TYR A 335 -9.22 14.10 -14.31
N GLY A 336 -10.32 13.65 -14.91
CA GLY A 336 -10.41 12.35 -15.55
C GLY A 336 -10.98 12.45 -16.96
N TYR A 337 -10.50 11.61 -17.88
CA TYR A 337 -11.12 11.50 -19.20
C TYR A 337 -12.42 10.70 -19.11
N VAL A 338 -13.47 11.26 -19.72
CA VAL A 338 -14.79 10.66 -19.79
C VAL A 338 -15.29 10.62 -21.22
N ILE A 339 -16.19 9.69 -21.52
CA ILE A 339 -16.86 9.62 -22.82
C ILE A 339 -17.76 10.85 -22.99
N LYS A 340 -17.72 11.45 -24.18
CA LYS A 340 -18.64 12.55 -24.55
C LYS A 340 -20.09 12.04 -24.56
N PRO A 341 -21.07 12.88 -24.17
CA PRO A 341 -22.49 12.50 -24.16
C PRO A 341 -23.03 12.02 -25.51
#